data_AF-A0A2D6XMF6-F1
#
_entry.id   AF-A0A2D6XMF6-F1
#
_cell.length_a   1.000
_cell.length_b   1.000
_cell.length_c   1.000
_cell.angle_alpha   90.00
_cell.angle_beta   90.00
_cell.angle_gamma   90.00
#
_symmetry.space_group_name_H-M   'P 1'
#
loop_
_entity.id
_entity.type
_entity.pdbx_description
1 polymer ?
#
loop_
_entity_poly.entity_id
_entity_poly.type
_entity_poly.pdbx_seq_one_letter_code
_entity_poly.pdbx_strand_id
1 'polypeptide(L)'
;MKEVVNGTIEREEIIYEEIKKYLSSDLKLNKLDKVFQIIIKSSIFELLYKPKTPIKIIIKEYLNASNYFIEDSQTKYLNALLNKISRKIRNSNE
;
A
#
# COMPACT_ATOMS: atom_id res chain seq x y z
N MET A 1 1.52 -22.35 -24.53
CA MET A 1 0.35 -21.59 -24.04
C MET A 1 0.06 -21.74 -22.53
N LYS A 2 0.95 -22.39 -21.76
CA LYS A 2 0.89 -22.43 -20.27
C LYS A 2 1.84 -21.44 -19.58
N GLU A 3 2.86 -20.93 -20.29
CA GLU A 3 3.86 -20.02 -19.73
C GLU A 3 3.37 -18.56 -19.60
N VAL A 4 2.47 -18.11 -20.47
CA VAL A 4 1.96 -16.73 -20.45
C VAL A 4 1.02 -16.49 -19.25
N VAL A 5 0.31 -17.54 -18.82
CA VAL A 5 -0.61 -17.47 -17.67
C VAL A 5 0.19 -17.48 -16.36
N ASN A 6 1.21 -18.33 -16.25
CA ASN A 6 2.08 -18.38 -15.06
C ASN A 6 2.90 -17.10 -14.88
N GLY A 7 3.47 -16.53 -15.95
CA GLY A 7 4.23 -15.28 -15.87
C GLY A 7 3.42 -14.03 -15.53
N THR A 8 2.09 -14.09 -15.67
CA THR A 8 1.17 -13.00 -15.27
C THR A 8 0.78 -13.13 -13.79
N ILE A 9 0.55 -14.35 -13.32
CA ILE A 9 0.19 -14.64 -11.92
C ILE A 9 1.39 -14.44 -10.99
N GLU A 10 2.60 -14.82 -11.41
CA GLU A 10 3.83 -14.66 -10.61
C GLU A 10 4.06 -13.21 -10.17
N ARG A 11 3.69 -12.22 -10.98
CA ARG A 11 3.88 -10.81 -10.62
C ARG A 11 2.87 -10.35 -9.58
N GLU A 12 1.61 -10.76 -9.67
CA GLU A 12 0.60 -10.42 -8.66
C GLU A 12 0.90 -11.09 -7.31
N GLU A 13 1.35 -12.34 -7.32
CA GLU A 13 1.76 -13.03 -6.07
C GLU A 13 2.96 -12.36 -5.42
N ILE A 14 4.00 -12.01 -6.19
CA ILE A 14 5.17 -11.29 -5.65
C ILE A 14 4.77 -9.94 -5.03
N ILE A 15 3.93 -9.17 -5.72
CA ILE A 15 3.40 -7.90 -5.20
C ILE A 15 2.62 -8.15 -3.91
N TYR A 16 1.77 -9.18 -3.89
CA TYR A 16 0.94 -9.50 -2.75
C TYR A 16 1.78 -9.97 -1.55
N GLU A 17 2.84 -10.75 -1.78
CA GLU A 17 3.79 -11.17 -0.74
C GLU A 17 4.61 -10.01 -0.20
N GLU A 18 5.11 -9.11 -1.05
CA GLU A 18 5.78 -7.86 -0.64
C GLU A 18 4.84 -7.02 0.22
N ILE A 19 3.61 -6.77 -0.24
CA ILE A 19 2.60 -6.05 0.55
C ILE A 19 2.35 -6.78 1.88
N LYS A 20 2.19 -8.11 1.88
CA LYS A 20 2.01 -8.89 3.11
C LYS A 20 3.21 -8.74 4.05
N LYS A 21 4.44 -8.75 3.55
CA LYS A 21 5.66 -8.60 4.36
C LYS A 21 5.67 -7.27 5.11
N TYR A 22 5.24 -6.18 4.46
CA TYR A 22 5.19 -4.86 5.08
C TYR A 22 3.95 -4.63 5.97
N LEU A 23 2.86 -5.35 5.71
CA LEU A 23 1.55 -5.11 6.34
C LEU A 23 1.20 -6.11 7.46
N SER A 24 1.70 -7.34 7.40
CA SER A 24 1.34 -8.45 8.32
C SER A 24 1.83 -8.24 9.75
N SER A 25 2.90 -7.45 9.95
CA SER A 25 3.46 -7.20 11.28
C SER A 25 2.73 -6.11 12.06
N ASP A 26 1.99 -5.23 11.38
CA ASP A 26 1.41 -4.01 12.01
C ASP A 26 -0.10 -3.88 11.85
N LEU A 27 -0.75 -4.61 10.93
CA LEU A 27 -2.13 -4.34 10.57
C LEU A 27 -3.05 -5.56 10.67
N LYS A 28 -4.13 -5.43 11.45
CA LYS A 28 -5.30 -6.32 11.36
C LYS A 28 -6.13 -5.97 10.12
N LEU A 29 -5.57 -6.17 8.93
CA LEU A 29 -6.24 -5.94 7.64
C LEU A 29 -7.65 -6.52 7.59
N ASN A 30 -7.82 -7.71 8.17
CA ASN A 30 -9.08 -8.44 8.18
C ASN A 30 -10.20 -7.75 8.96
N LYS A 31 -9.88 -6.72 9.76
CA LYS A 31 -10.86 -5.91 10.50
C LYS A 31 -11.15 -4.56 9.83
N LEU A 32 -10.45 -4.22 8.75
CA LEU A 32 -10.60 -2.96 8.05
C LEU A 32 -11.57 -3.11 6.89
N ASP A 33 -12.28 -2.03 6.56
CA ASP A 33 -13.19 -2.00 5.42
C ASP A 33 -12.48 -2.36 4.12
N LYS A 34 -13.18 -2.98 3.18
CA LYS A 34 -12.63 -3.40 1.88
C LYS A 34 -12.04 -2.22 1.13
N VAL A 35 -12.69 -1.05 1.18
CA VAL A 35 -12.20 0.17 0.54
C VAL A 35 -10.88 0.62 1.15
N PHE A 36 -10.78 0.59 2.48
CA PHE A 36 -9.56 0.93 3.20
C PHE A 36 -8.41 -0.02 2.86
N GLN A 37 -8.69 -1.32 2.75
CA GLN A 37 -7.70 -2.32 2.31
C GLN A 37 -7.20 -2.05 0.88
N ILE A 38 -8.08 -1.65 -0.03
CA ILE A 38 -7.71 -1.34 -1.42
C ILE A 38 -6.81 -0.10 -1.44
N ILE A 39 -7.18 0.98 -0.75
CA ILE A 39 -6.39 2.22 -0.67
C ILE A 39 -4.97 1.92 -0.15
N ILE A 40 -4.87 1.14 0.92
CA ILE A 40 -3.57 0.72 1.46
C ILE A 40 -2.77 -0.07 0.43
N LYS A 41 -3.35 -1.10 -0.18
CA LYS A 41 -2.65 -1.93 -1.18
C LYS A 41 -2.13 -1.08 -2.34
N SER A 42 -2.96 -0.20 -2.89
CA SER A 42 -2.58 0.71 -3.98
C SER A 42 -1.46 1.66 -3.58
N SER A 43 -1.55 2.26 -2.40
CA SER A 43 -0.51 3.17 -1.91
C SER A 43 0.84 2.48 -1.68
N ILE A 44 0.85 1.25 -1.17
CA ILE A 44 2.07 0.46 -0.97
C ILE A 44 2.68 0.07 -2.31
N PHE A 45 1.86 -0.38 -3.24
CA PHE A 45 2.30 -0.69 -4.60
C PHE A 45 3.00 0.52 -5.23
N GLU A 46 2.41 1.70 -5.14
CA GLU A 46 3.03 2.91 -5.70
C GLU A 46 4.31 3.32 -4.96
N LEU A 47 4.36 3.12 -3.63
CA LEU A 47 5.58 3.35 -2.85
C LEU A 47 6.74 2.43 -3.29
N LEU A 48 6.46 1.17 -3.60
CA LEU A 48 7.42 0.15 -4.05
C LEU A 48 7.89 0.39 -5.49
N TYR A 49 6.95 0.57 -6.42
CA TYR A 49 7.26 0.56 -7.85
C TYR A 49 7.52 1.95 -8.45
N LYS A 50 7.22 3.04 -7.74
CA LYS A 50 7.52 4.41 -8.18
C LYS A 50 8.51 5.13 -7.26
N PRO A 51 9.78 4.70 -7.19
CA PRO A 51 10.79 5.34 -6.35
C PRO A 51 11.05 6.81 -6.73
N LYS A 52 10.85 7.17 -8.00
CA LYS A 52 10.99 8.55 -8.51
C LYS A 52 9.93 9.51 -7.97
N THR A 53 8.76 9.00 -7.56
CA THR A 53 7.69 9.85 -7.01
C THR A 53 7.94 10.05 -5.52
N PRO A 54 8.02 11.30 -5.02
CA PRO A 54 8.20 11.56 -3.59
C PRO A 54 7.12 10.91 -2.72
N ILE A 55 7.54 10.28 -1.61
CA ILE A 55 6.63 9.63 -0.63
C ILE A 55 5.48 10.57 -0.23
N LYS A 56 5.79 11.83 0.08
CA LYS A 56 4.81 12.82 0.51
C LYS A 56 3.72 13.08 -0.53
N ILE A 57 4.06 13.02 -1.83
CA ILE A 57 3.10 13.21 -2.92
C ILE A 57 2.15 12.02 -2.96
N ILE A 58 2.68 10.80 -2.96
CA ILE A 58 1.89 9.57 -2.94
C ILE A 58 0.91 9.59 -1.76
N ILE A 59 1.41 9.79 -0.54
CA ILE A 59 0.57 9.84 0.67
C ILE A 59 -0.53 10.91 0.54
N LYS A 60 -0.19 12.10 0.05
CA LYS A 60 -1.18 13.19 -0.10
C LYS A 60 -2.28 12.83 -1.08
N GLU A 61 -1.97 12.22 -2.22
CA GLU A 61 -2.98 11.82 -3.21
C GLU A 61 -3.92 10.75 -2.64
N TYR A 62 -3.38 9.73 -1.98
CA TYR A 62 -4.22 8.69 -1.36
C TYR A 62 -5.07 9.21 -0.20
N LEU A 63 -4.57 10.16 0.59
CA LEU A 63 -5.37 10.81 1.66
C LEU A 63 -6.51 11.66 1.09
N ASN A 64 -6.22 12.42 0.03
CA ASN A 64 -7.24 13.22 -0.64
C ASN A 64 -8.31 12.33 -1.28
N ALA A 65 -7.91 11.23 -1.93
CA ALA A 65 -8.84 10.25 -2.47
C ALA A 65 -9.64 9.58 -1.35
N SER A 66 -9.00 9.19 -0.25
CA SER A 66 -9.65 8.48 0.85
C SER A 66 -10.69 9.33 1.56
N ASN A 67 -10.52 10.66 1.64
CA ASN A 67 -11.50 11.56 2.29
C ASN A 67 -12.92 11.45 1.72
N TYR A 68 -13.09 10.95 0.49
CA TYR A 68 -14.42 10.72 -0.10
C TYR A 68 -15.05 9.38 0.28
N PHE A 69 -14.26 8.43 0.80
CA PHE A 69 -14.67 7.05 1.03
C PHE A 69 -14.64 6.63 2.49
N ILE A 70 -13.84 7.29 3.34
CA ILE A 70 -13.65 6.94 4.75
C ILE A 70 -13.83 8.17 5.64
N GLU A 71 -14.17 7.95 6.91
CA GLU A 71 -14.32 9.02 7.89
C GLU A 71 -12.96 9.65 8.27
N ASP A 72 -12.99 10.90 8.74
CA ASP A 72 -11.82 11.65 9.23
C ASP A 72 -10.96 10.88 10.24
N SER A 73 -11.59 10.09 11.11
CA SER A 73 -10.90 9.23 12.08
C SER A 73 -10.02 8.19 11.39
N GLN A 74 -10.52 7.59 10.32
CA GLN A 74 -9.81 6.61 9.50
C GLN A 74 -8.78 7.28 8.60
N THR A 75 -9.03 8.48 8.07
CA THR A 75 -8.02 9.23 7.31
C THR A 75 -6.79 9.53 8.16
N LYS A 76 -6.98 9.95 9.42
CA LYS A 76 -5.85 10.18 10.34
C LYS A 76 -5.07 8.89 10.60
N TYR A 77 -5.77 7.77 10.78
CA TYR A 77 -5.15 6.46 10.92
C TYR A 77 -4.37 6.05 9.66
N LEU A 78 -4.96 6.25 8.48
CA LEU A 78 -4.32 5.99 7.19
C LEU A 78 -3.04 6.81 7.05
N ASN A 79 -3.07 8.11 7.36
CA ASN A 79 -1.89 8.96 7.27
C ASN A 79 -0.74 8.46 8.16
N ALA A 80 -1.04 8.13 9.43
CA ALA A 80 -0.05 7.59 10.34
C ALA A 80 0.52 6.25 9.85
N LEU A 81 -0.35 5.37 9.34
CA LEU A 81 0.03 4.08 8.80
C LEU A 81 0.92 4.21 7.56
N LEU A 82 0.52 5.02 6.58
CA LEU A 82 1.28 5.23 5.35
C LEU A 82 2.66 5.82 5.62
N ASN A 83 2.78 6.76 6.57
CA ASN A 83 4.08 7.28 6.99
C ASN A 83 4.97 6.19 7.62
N LYS A 84 4.40 5.30 8.43
CA LYS A 84 5.14 4.17 9.04
C LYS A 84 5.62 3.20 7.96
N ILE A 85 4.74 2.82 7.04
CA ILE A 85 5.05 1.87 5.96
C ILE A 85 6.03 2.49 4.96
N SER A 86 5.84 3.74 4.57
CA SER A 86 6.73 4.40 3.61
C SER A 86 8.16 4.49 4.11
N ARG A 87 8.35 4.70 5.42
CA ARG A 87 9.66 4.62 6.07
C ARG A 87 10.22 3.20 5.98
N LYS A 88 9.44 2.16 6.30
CA LYS A 88 9.90 0.76 6.16
C LYS A 88 10.29 0.39 4.71
N ILE A 89 9.58 0.90 3.72
CA ILE A 89 9.83 0.60 2.30
C ILE A 89 11.06 1.35 1.78
N ARG A 90 11.17 2.66 2.07
CA ARG A 90 12.22 3.50 1.46
C ARG A 90 13.40 3.86 2.36
N ASN A 91 13.31 3.75 3.69
CA ASN A 91 14.49 3.85 4.57
C ASN A 91 15.35 2.58 4.56
N SER A 92 14.92 1.48 3.93
CA SER A 92 15.82 0.34 3.71
C SER A 92 16.89 0.60 2.63
N ASN A 93 16.96 1.82 2.07
CA ASN A 93 17.93 2.21 1.05
C ASN A 93 18.90 3.33 1.50
N GLU A 94 19.09 3.51 2.82
CA GLU A 94 20.27 4.24 3.35
C GLU A 94 21.41 3.27 3.67
#